data_AF-A0A0E3KXU0-F1
#
_entry.id   AF-A0A0E3KXU0-F1
#
_cell.length_a   1.000
_cell.length_b   1.000
_cell.length_c   1.000
_cell.angle_alpha   90.00
_cell.angle_beta   90.00
_cell.angle_gamma   90.00
#
_symmetry.space_group_name_H-M   'P 1'
#
loop_
_entity.id
_entity.type
_entity.pdbx_description
1 polymer ?
#
loop_
_entity_poly.entity_id
_entity_poly.type
_entity_poly.pdbx_seq_one_letter_code
_entity_poly.pdbx_strand_id
1 'polypeptide(L)'
;MKLWLLKAAGTLEDEEIILEDSVITIGGAEFPNLSSIKNEEQVQKLILEKYPGMRGDRSETWAVDICSFVTKIKKGDLVAVPLKTRNEVLIGKVTGDYEYRQITDFISHIRRVRWLKTLPKGVFEEEYNVDFNSPEALFLIKADPEKLADFIETKSLGALIEELSFALEDMDYLRERMLELVYRLAETDEIPEVRKIAAEMEKMLREK
;
A
#
# COMPACT_ATOMS: atom_id res chain seq x y z
N MET A 1 -17.85 7.79 -3.30
CA MET A 1 -16.54 7.14 -3.17
C MET A 1 -16.64 6.11 -2.06
N LYS A 2 -16.05 4.93 -2.23
CA LYS A 2 -16.02 3.83 -1.24
C LYS A 2 -14.58 3.51 -0.84
N LEU A 3 -14.38 2.85 0.31
CA LEU A 3 -13.09 2.29 0.73
C LEU A 3 -13.14 0.77 0.68
N TRP A 4 -12.28 0.16 -0.12
CA TRP A 4 -12.17 -1.29 -0.27
C TRP A 4 -10.92 -1.80 0.44
N LEU A 5 -11.02 -2.87 1.22
CA LEU A 5 -9.85 -3.61 1.64
C LEU A 5 -9.53 -4.67 0.60
N LEU A 6 -8.30 -4.68 0.08
CA LEU A 6 -7.81 -5.72 -0.82
C LEU A 6 -6.54 -6.34 -0.25
N LYS A 7 -6.64 -7.55 0.28
CA LYS A 7 -5.50 -8.34 0.72
C LYS A 7 -4.81 -8.91 -0.52
N ALA A 8 -3.70 -8.29 -0.91
CA ALA A 8 -2.91 -8.78 -2.03
C ALA A 8 -2.40 -10.22 -1.77
N ALA A 9 -2.58 -11.10 -2.74
CA ALA A 9 -1.84 -12.36 -2.84
C ALA A 9 -0.48 -12.03 -3.47
N GLY A 10 0.67 -12.54 -3.04
CA GLY A 10 1.03 -13.44 -1.96
C GLY A 10 2.52 -13.39 -1.61
N THR A 11 3.31 -12.53 -2.27
CA THR A 11 4.78 -12.49 -2.16
C THR A 11 5.33 -11.06 -2.05
N LEU A 12 6.62 -10.92 -1.73
CA LEU A 12 7.34 -9.64 -1.75
C LEU A 12 7.37 -9.04 -3.17
N GLU A 13 7.59 -9.87 -4.19
CA GLU A 13 7.63 -9.44 -5.59
C GLU A 13 6.30 -8.82 -6.02
N ASP A 14 5.17 -9.42 -5.61
CA ASP A 14 3.84 -8.86 -5.89
C ASP A 14 3.66 -7.48 -5.26
N GLU A 15 4.16 -7.28 -4.04
CA GLU A 15 4.07 -5.99 -3.33
C GLU A 15 4.92 -4.89 -3.98
N GLU A 16 6.13 -5.24 -4.45
CA GLU A 16 6.99 -4.32 -5.19
C GLU A 16 6.31 -3.89 -6.50
N ILE A 17 5.72 -4.81 -7.24
CA ILE A 17 4.98 -4.50 -8.48
C ILE A 17 3.76 -3.61 -8.19
N ILE A 18 2.98 -3.92 -7.15
CA ILE A 18 1.82 -3.11 -6.73
C ILE A 18 2.24 -1.66 -6.47
N LEU A 19 3.39 -1.46 -5.83
CA LEU A 19 3.96 -0.15 -5.54
C LEU A 19 4.49 0.54 -6.81
N GLU A 20 5.43 -0.09 -7.51
CA GLU A 20 6.17 0.49 -8.64
C GLU A 20 5.25 0.78 -9.84
N ASP A 21 4.38 -0.17 -10.21
CA ASP A 21 3.48 0.00 -11.35
C ASP A 21 2.20 0.79 -11.00
N SER A 22 2.02 1.11 -9.71
CA SER A 22 0.83 1.78 -9.18
C SER A 22 -0.45 1.06 -9.59
N VAL A 23 -0.53 -0.22 -9.26
CA VAL A 23 -1.65 -1.12 -9.56
C VAL A 23 -2.13 -1.84 -8.32
N ILE A 24 -3.42 -2.17 -8.29
CA ILE A 24 -3.95 -3.23 -7.43
C ILE A 24 -4.29 -4.45 -8.25
N THR A 25 -4.21 -5.62 -7.65
CA THR A 25 -4.38 -6.90 -8.34
C THR A 25 -5.07 -7.94 -7.47
N ILE A 26 -5.81 -8.84 -8.12
CA ILE A 26 -6.29 -10.10 -7.53
C ILE A 26 -5.44 -11.29 -7.98
N GLY A 27 -4.30 -11.04 -8.63
CA GLY A 27 -3.47 -12.04 -9.29
C GLY A 27 -4.23 -12.68 -10.45
N GLY A 28 -4.42 -13.99 -10.38
CA GLY A 28 -5.37 -14.72 -11.19
C GLY A 28 -4.96 -14.89 -12.65
N ALA A 29 -3.66 -14.84 -12.98
CA ALA A 29 -3.16 -15.06 -14.34
C ALA A 29 -3.63 -16.37 -14.97
N GLU A 30 -4.06 -17.32 -14.14
CA GLU A 30 -4.61 -18.57 -14.59
C GLU A 30 -6.04 -18.44 -15.14
N PHE A 31 -6.75 -17.35 -14.88
CA PHE A 31 -8.09 -17.09 -15.40
C PHE A 31 -8.04 -16.29 -16.71
N PRO A 32 -9.00 -16.52 -17.63
CA PRO A 32 -9.11 -15.71 -18.83
C PRO A 32 -9.56 -14.30 -18.49
N ASN A 33 -9.56 -13.41 -19.47
CA ASN A 33 -10.14 -12.07 -19.32
C ASN A 33 -11.57 -12.14 -18.77
N LEU A 34 -11.80 -11.44 -17.65
CA LEU A 34 -13.07 -11.42 -16.92
C LEU A 34 -13.93 -10.18 -17.25
N SER A 35 -13.58 -9.36 -18.25
CA SER A 35 -14.33 -8.14 -18.60
C SER A 35 -15.82 -8.38 -18.88
N SER A 36 -16.21 -9.60 -19.29
CA SER A 36 -17.60 -9.97 -19.58
C SER A 36 -18.38 -10.54 -18.39
N ILE A 37 -17.74 -10.72 -17.24
CA ILE A 37 -18.38 -11.23 -16.02
C ILE A 37 -19.42 -10.22 -15.51
N LYS A 38 -20.60 -10.72 -15.14
CA LYS A 38 -21.72 -9.93 -14.63
C LYS A 38 -22.11 -10.28 -13.20
N ASN A 39 -21.84 -11.51 -12.77
CA ASN A 39 -22.24 -12.01 -11.46
C ASN A 39 -21.26 -13.06 -10.94
N GLU A 40 -21.44 -13.39 -9.66
CA GLU A 40 -20.55 -14.26 -8.88
C GLU A 40 -20.68 -15.71 -9.36
N GLU A 41 -21.87 -16.15 -9.78
CA GLU A 41 -22.11 -17.49 -10.35
C GLU A 41 -21.24 -17.78 -11.58
N GLN A 42 -21.08 -16.79 -12.48
CA GLN A 42 -20.21 -16.94 -13.66
C GLN A 42 -18.75 -17.13 -13.27
N VAL A 43 -18.29 -16.42 -12.24
CA VAL A 43 -16.92 -16.57 -11.73
C VAL A 43 -16.75 -17.91 -11.03
N GLN A 44 -17.71 -18.29 -10.18
CA GLN A 44 -17.68 -19.56 -9.46
C GLN A 44 -17.60 -20.75 -10.43
N LYS A 45 -18.30 -20.68 -11.56
CA LYS A 45 -18.20 -21.68 -12.62
C LYS A 45 -16.77 -21.80 -13.16
N LEU A 46 -16.10 -20.67 -13.46
CA LEU A 46 -14.70 -20.67 -13.92
C LEU A 46 -13.75 -21.24 -12.86
N ILE A 47 -13.97 -20.90 -11.59
CA ILE A 47 -13.20 -21.46 -10.46
C ILE A 47 -13.36 -22.98 -10.42
N LEU A 48 -14.59 -23.50 -10.50
CA LEU A 48 -14.86 -24.94 -10.41
C LEU A 48 -14.42 -25.72 -11.66
N GLU A 49 -14.42 -25.10 -12.84
CA GLU A 49 -13.84 -25.69 -14.06
C GLU A 49 -12.33 -25.88 -13.90
N LYS A 50 -11.65 -24.91 -13.29
CA LYS A 50 -10.20 -24.95 -13.09
C LYS A 50 -9.78 -25.76 -11.86
N TYR A 51 -10.56 -25.68 -10.80
CA TYR A 51 -10.31 -26.31 -9.50
C TYR A 51 -11.55 -27.09 -9.02
N PRO A 52 -11.86 -28.27 -9.61
CA PRO A 52 -13.08 -29.01 -9.32
C PRO A 52 -13.28 -29.44 -7.85
N GLY A 53 -12.18 -29.50 -7.09
CA GLY A 53 -12.15 -29.85 -5.67
C GLY A 53 -12.43 -28.70 -4.71
N MET A 54 -12.50 -27.45 -5.17
CA MET A 54 -12.69 -26.25 -4.33
C MET A 54 -14.16 -25.97 -4.00
N ARG A 55 -14.99 -27.00 -3.83
CA ARG A 55 -16.44 -26.83 -3.65
C ARG A 55 -16.80 -26.20 -2.29
N GLY A 56 -17.99 -25.59 -2.25
CA GLY A 56 -18.56 -24.95 -1.06
C GLY A 56 -18.07 -23.52 -0.85
N ASP A 57 -18.17 -23.06 0.39
CA ASP A 57 -18.02 -21.66 0.80
C ASP A 57 -16.75 -20.99 0.24
N ARG A 58 -15.63 -21.72 0.16
CA ARG A 58 -14.37 -21.17 -0.39
C ARG A 58 -14.50 -20.73 -1.85
N SER A 59 -15.17 -21.51 -2.71
CA SER A 59 -15.40 -21.09 -4.11
C SER A 59 -16.35 -19.90 -4.20
N GLU A 60 -17.34 -19.84 -3.31
CA GLU A 60 -18.33 -18.77 -3.28
C GLU A 60 -17.70 -17.46 -2.84
N THR A 61 -16.95 -17.47 -1.74
CA THR A 61 -16.19 -16.30 -1.26
C THR A 61 -15.21 -15.80 -2.32
N TRP A 62 -14.44 -16.69 -2.93
CA TRP A 62 -13.49 -16.28 -3.97
C TRP A 62 -14.18 -15.71 -5.21
N ALA A 63 -15.32 -16.28 -5.61
CA ALA A 63 -16.12 -15.76 -6.69
C ALA A 63 -16.67 -14.35 -6.38
N VAL A 64 -17.10 -14.10 -5.14
CA VAL A 64 -17.54 -12.79 -4.64
C VAL A 64 -16.40 -11.78 -4.71
N ASP A 65 -15.20 -12.15 -4.27
CA ASP A 65 -14.01 -11.29 -4.29
C ASP A 65 -13.65 -10.90 -5.74
N ILE A 66 -13.46 -11.88 -6.61
CA ILE A 66 -13.12 -11.64 -8.02
C ILE A 66 -14.22 -10.80 -8.70
N CYS A 67 -15.49 -11.16 -8.53
CA CYS A 67 -16.60 -10.43 -9.14
C CYS A 67 -16.66 -8.98 -8.63
N SER A 68 -16.41 -8.76 -7.34
CA SER A 68 -16.38 -7.41 -6.75
C SER A 68 -15.23 -6.59 -7.31
N PHE A 69 -14.05 -7.18 -7.48
CA PHE A 69 -12.91 -6.51 -8.11
C PHE A 69 -13.22 -6.10 -9.55
N VAL A 70 -13.81 -7.01 -10.34
CA VAL A 70 -14.11 -6.77 -11.76
C VAL A 70 -15.25 -5.78 -11.94
N THR A 71 -16.33 -5.90 -11.17
CA THR A 71 -17.60 -5.20 -11.45
C THR A 71 -17.93 -4.08 -10.47
N LYS A 72 -17.56 -4.19 -9.19
CA LYS A 72 -18.04 -3.30 -8.12
C LYS A 72 -17.06 -2.16 -7.80
N ILE A 73 -15.74 -2.41 -7.80
CA ILE A 73 -14.73 -1.36 -7.63
C ILE A 73 -14.82 -0.38 -8.82
N LYS A 74 -14.89 0.93 -8.53
CA LYS A 74 -14.97 1.97 -9.57
C LYS A 74 -13.81 2.95 -9.49
N LYS A 75 -13.52 3.60 -10.62
CA LYS A 75 -12.64 4.78 -10.64
C LYS A 75 -13.13 5.82 -9.63
N GLY A 76 -12.20 6.33 -8.84
CA GLY A 76 -12.45 7.27 -7.76
C GLY A 76 -12.68 6.64 -6.40
N ASP A 77 -12.88 5.32 -6.30
CA ASP A 77 -12.87 4.61 -5.01
C ASP A 77 -11.46 4.60 -4.40
N LEU A 78 -11.41 4.46 -3.08
CA LEU A 78 -10.20 4.21 -2.32
C LEU A 78 -10.01 2.70 -2.14
N VAL A 79 -8.76 2.28 -2.08
CA VAL A 79 -8.35 0.91 -1.79
C VAL A 79 -7.26 0.93 -0.73
N ALA A 80 -7.41 0.06 0.26
CA ALA A 80 -6.45 -0.21 1.31
C ALA A 80 -5.83 -1.59 1.04
N VAL A 81 -4.51 -1.66 0.93
CA VAL A 81 -3.75 -2.88 0.68
C VAL A 81 -2.81 -3.12 1.85
N PRO A 82 -3.09 -4.08 2.75
CA PRO A 82 -2.19 -4.46 3.81
C PRO A 82 -1.00 -5.20 3.20
N LEU A 83 0.21 -4.71 3.46
CA LEU A 83 1.45 -5.37 3.05
C LEU A 83 1.75 -6.52 4.01
N LYS A 84 2.20 -7.65 3.52
CA LYS A 84 2.66 -8.80 4.32
C LYS A 84 4.10 -8.63 4.77
N THR A 85 4.92 -7.97 3.95
CA THR A 85 6.35 -7.78 4.25
C THR A 85 6.61 -6.62 5.21
N ARG A 86 5.65 -5.70 5.33
CA ARG A 86 5.70 -4.53 6.21
C ARG A 86 4.47 -4.50 7.11
N ASN A 87 4.59 -3.94 8.33
CA ASN A 87 3.45 -3.80 9.24
C ASN A 87 2.58 -2.58 8.88
N GLU A 88 2.26 -2.44 7.60
CA GLU A 88 1.71 -1.23 6.99
C GLU A 88 0.55 -1.55 6.04
N VAL A 89 -0.26 -0.53 5.76
CA VAL A 89 -1.39 -0.53 4.84
C VAL A 89 -1.19 0.63 3.87
N LEU A 90 -1.12 0.31 2.59
CA LEU A 90 -1.11 1.31 1.52
C LEU A 90 -2.54 1.75 1.22
N ILE A 91 -2.76 3.04 1.15
CA ILE A 91 -4.05 3.62 0.78
C ILE A 91 -3.88 4.36 -0.54
N GLY A 92 -4.67 3.97 -1.53
CA GLY A 92 -4.62 4.52 -2.88
C GLY A 92 -6.00 4.85 -3.42
N LYS A 93 -6.06 5.73 -4.42
CA LYS A 93 -7.27 6.03 -5.19
C LYS A 93 -7.23 5.30 -6.53
N VAL A 94 -8.29 4.58 -6.86
CA VAL A 94 -8.46 3.90 -8.15
C VAL A 94 -8.59 4.94 -9.27
N THR A 95 -7.72 4.87 -10.26
CA THR A 95 -7.62 5.83 -11.37
C THR A 95 -8.10 5.26 -12.71
N GLY A 96 -8.18 3.93 -12.82
CA GLY A 96 -8.60 3.22 -14.02
C GLY A 96 -9.69 2.18 -13.78
N ASP A 97 -10.31 1.76 -14.88
CA ASP A 97 -11.22 0.62 -14.89
C ASP A 97 -10.47 -0.72 -14.76
N TYR A 98 -11.21 -1.82 -14.71
CA TYR A 98 -10.61 -3.16 -14.73
C TYR A 98 -9.85 -3.37 -16.03
N GLU A 99 -8.65 -3.92 -15.92
CA GLU A 99 -7.79 -4.23 -17.04
C GLU A 99 -7.29 -5.68 -16.93
N TYR A 100 -7.34 -6.39 -18.06
CA TYR A 100 -6.68 -7.68 -18.22
C TYR A 100 -5.38 -7.49 -19.00
N ARG A 101 -4.26 -7.57 -18.29
CA ARG A 101 -2.91 -7.40 -18.85
C ARG A 101 -1.95 -8.26 -18.03
N GLN A 102 -1.28 -9.20 -18.69
CA GLN A 102 -0.21 -9.96 -18.06
C GLN A 102 0.93 -9.02 -17.65
N ILE A 103 1.23 -8.97 -16.34
CA ILE A 103 2.41 -8.28 -15.79
C ILE A 103 3.47 -9.31 -15.42
N THR A 104 3.06 -10.36 -14.71
CA THR A 104 3.90 -11.51 -14.33
C THR A 104 3.14 -12.80 -14.58
N ASP A 105 3.77 -13.96 -14.40
CA ASP A 105 3.11 -15.27 -14.49
C ASP A 105 1.96 -15.46 -13.50
N PHE A 106 1.83 -14.59 -12.49
CA PHE A 106 0.76 -14.63 -11.46
C PHE A 106 -0.22 -13.45 -11.56
N ILE A 107 0.21 -12.31 -12.10
CA ILE A 107 -0.58 -11.07 -12.14
C ILE A 107 -1.09 -10.80 -13.55
N SER A 108 -2.42 -10.84 -13.73
CA SER A 108 -3.07 -10.44 -14.99
C SER A 108 -4.33 -9.58 -14.83
N HIS A 109 -4.92 -9.54 -13.64
CA HIS A 109 -6.15 -8.82 -13.37
C HIS A 109 -5.88 -7.61 -12.49
N ILE A 110 -5.84 -6.43 -13.10
CA ILE A 110 -5.35 -5.22 -12.44
C ILE A 110 -6.35 -4.07 -12.52
N ARG A 111 -6.14 -3.08 -11.64
CA ARG A 111 -6.66 -1.71 -11.77
C ARG A 111 -5.57 -0.72 -11.43
N ARG A 112 -5.50 0.36 -12.20
CA ARG A 112 -4.58 1.47 -11.92
C ARG A 112 -5.02 2.22 -10.66
N VAL A 113 -4.04 2.61 -9.85
CA VAL A 113 -4.24 3.41 -8.66
C VAL A 113 -3.25 4.57 -8.61
N ARG A 114 -3.51 5.53 -7.74
CA ARG A 114 -2.53 6.52 -7.27
C ARG A 114 -2.43 6.37 -5.77
N TRP A 115 -1.27 5.97 -5.27
CA TRP A 115 -1.01 5.86 -3.84
C TRP A 115 -1.07 7.24 -3.18
N LEU A 116 -1.69 7.32 -2.01
CA LEU A 116 -1.97 8.56 -1.28
C LEU A 116 -1.25 8.61 0.05
N LYS A 117 -1.30 7.51 0.82
CA LYS A 117 -0.74 7.45 2.17
C LYS A 117 -0.42 6.00 2.54
N THR A 118 0.47 5.84 3.51
CA THR A 118 0.73 4.58 4.20
C THR A 118 0.40 4.75 5.67
N LEU A 119 -0.29 3.77 6.27
CA LEU A 119 -0.60 3.75 7.70
C LEU A 119 -0.07 2.46 8.35
N PRO A 120 0.39 2.49 9.62
CA PRO A 120 0.63 1.26 10.37
C PRO A 120 -0.66 0.42 10.48
N LYS A 121 -0.55 -0.91 10.40
CA LYS A 121 -1.73 -1.81 10.45
C LYS A 121 -2.62 -1.59 11.66
N GLY A 122 -2.03 -1.50 12.86
CA GLY A 122 -2.82 -1.32 14.09
C GLY A 122 -3.62 -0.02 14.10
N VAL A 123 -3.06 1.07 13.56
CA VAL A 123 -3.78 2.35 13.42
C VAL A 123 -4.95 2.19 12.45
N PHE A 124 -4.74 1.50 11.33
CA PHE A 124 -5.80 1.25 10.36
C PHE A 124 -6.92 0.35 10.93
N GLU A 125 -6.58 -0.71 11.65
CA GLU A 125 -7.57 -1.61 12.29
C GLU A 125 -8.44 -0.84 13.28
N GLU A 126 -7.84 -0.02 14.13
CA GLU A 126 -8.56 0.81 15.09
C GLU A 126 -9.44 1.86 14.41
N GLU A 127 -8.89 2.59 13.43
CA GLU A 127 -9.58 3.72 12.81
C GLU A 127 -10.78 3.29 11.95
N TYR A 128 -10.68 2.14 11.28
CA TYR A 128 -11.67 1.62 10.33
C TYR A 128 -12.43 0.39 10.85
N ASN A 129 -12.16 -0.06 12.07
CA ASN A 129 -12.75 -1.26 12.70
C ASN A 129 -12.66 -2.49 11.78
N VAL A 130 -11.44 -2.77 11.32
CA VAL A 130 -11.13 -3.85 10.38
C VAL A 130 -10.40 -4.97 11.10
N ASP A 131 -10.73 -6.22 10.77
CA ASP A 131 -9.98 -7.41 11.16
C ASP A 131 -9.25 -7.97 9.93
N PHE A 132 -7.91 -7.89 9.93
CA PHE A 132 -7.11 -8.45 8.84
C PHE A 132 -7.12 -9.98 8.79
N ASN A 133 -7.54 -10.66 9.85
CA ASN A 133 -7.61 -12.13 9.91
C ASN A 133 -8.90 -12.72 9.30
N SER A 134 -9.82 -11.86 8.86
CA SER A 134 -10.98 -12.28 8.09
C SER A 134 -10.57 -13.12 6.85
N PRO A 135 -11.35 -14.14 6.46
CA PRO A 135 -10.97 -15.02 5.34
C PRO A 135 -11.08 -14.36 3.96
N GLU A 136 -11.91 -13.33 3.81
CA GLU A 136 -12.17 -12.64 2.55
C GLU A 136 -10.93 -11.84 2.10
N ALA A 137 -10.57 -11.96 0.83
CA ALA A 137 -9.46 -11.19 0.27
C ALA A 137 -9.90 -9.79 -0.14
N LEU A 138 -11.17 -9.59 -0.48
CA LEU A 138 -11.70 -8.29 -0.88
C LEU A 138 -13.05 -7.99 -0.23
N PHE A 139 -13.13 -6.90 0.53
CA PHE A 139 -14.42 -6.45 1.05
C PHE A 139 -14.52 -4.94 1.19
N LEU A 140 -15.76 -4.47 1.26
CA LEU A 140 -16.08 -3.05 1.43
C LEU A 140 -15.97 -2.68 2.91
N ILE A 141 -15.14 -1.69 3.22
CA ILE A 141 -15.06 -1.10 4.56
C ILE A 141 -16.18 -0.09 4.70
N LYS A 142 -16.92 -0.19 5.81
CA LYS A 142 -17.87 0.85 6.23
C LYS A 142 -17.09 1.96 6.90
N ALA A 143 -16.82 3.02 6.15
CA ALA A 143 -16.14 4.21 6.64
C ALA A 143 -17.04 5.44 6.53
N ASP A 144 -16.89 6.36 7.48
CA ASP A 144 -17.54 7.66 7.45
C ASP A 144 -17.04 8.47 6.23
N PRO A 145 -17.93 9.03 5.39
CA PRO A 145 -17.53 9.89 4.29
C PRO A 145 -16.58 11.02 4.67
N GLU A 146 -16.69 11.59 5.88
CA GLU A 146 -15.80 12.65 6.35
C GLU A 146 -14.37 12.14 6.52
N LYS A 147 -14.17 10.97 7.16
CA LYS A 147 -12.85 10.31 7.26
C LYS A 147 -12.25 10.00 5.89
N LEU A 148 -13.09 9.66 4.91
CA LEU A 148 -12.61 9.39 3.56
C LEU A 148 -12.21 10.66 2.79
N ALA A 149 -12.75 11.83 3.18
CA ALA A 149 -12.41 13.11 2.57
C ALA A 149 -10.98 13.53 2.89
N ASP A 150 -10.47 13.18 4.08
CA ASP A 150 -9.09 13.45 4.51
C ASP A 150 -8.04 12.88 3.54
N PHE A 151 -8.34 11.75 2.86
CA PHE A 151 -7.46 11.20 1.84
C PHE A 151 -7.48 11.97 0.52
N ILE A 152 -8.55 12.72 0.26
CA ILE A 152 -8.70 13.53 -0.95
C ILE A 152 -8.10 14.92 -0.75
N GLU A 153 -8.02 15.42 0.48
CA GLU A 153 -7.45 16.75 0.77
C GLU A 153 -6.04 16.84 0.19
N THR A 154 -5.99 17.43 -1.01
CA THR A 154 -4.75 17.81 -1.64
C THR A 154 -4.21 18.95 -0.81
N LYS A 155 -3.13 18.69 -0.07
CA LYS A 155 -2.33 19.77 0.53
C LYS A 155 -2.12 20.82 -0.54
N SER A 156 -2.39 22.08 -0.19
CA SER A 156 -2.19 23.17 -1.13
C SER A 156 -0.72 23.17 -1.59
N LEU A 157 -0.46 23.64 -2.81
CA LEU A 157 0.92 23.77 -3.29
C LEU A 157 1.77 24.58 -2.29
N GLY A 158 1.18 25.59 -1.64
CA GLY A 158 1.84 26.35 -0.57
C GLY A 158 2.23 25.49 0.62
N ALA A 159 1.31 24.68 1.15
CA ALA A 159 1.59 23.78 2.27
C ALA A 159 2.67 22.74 1.92
N LEU A 160 2.64 22.20 0.70
CA LEU A 160 3.69 21.30 0.21
C LEU A 160 5.04 22.00 0.10
N ILE A 161 5.08 23.24 -0.40
CA ILE A 161 6.30 24.04 -0.50
C ILE A 161 6.85 24.31 0.91
N GLU A 162 6.02 24.69 1.87
CA GLU A 162 6.44 24.94 3.25
C GLU A 162 7.02 23.68 3.92
N GLU A 163 6.37 22.52 3.77
CA GLU A 163 6.88 21.25 4.28
C GLU A 163 8.22 20.85 3.65
N LEU A 164 8.35 21.03 2.33
CA LEU A 164 9.61 20.79 1.61
C LEU A 164 10.71 21.74 2.06
N SER A 165 10.40 23.03 2.22
CA SER A 165 11.34 24.02 2.74
C SER A 165 11.82 23.67 4.15
N PHE A 166 10.89 23.30 5.04
CA PHE A 166 11.23 22.87 6.39
C PHE A 166 12.12 21.62 6.40
N ALA A 167 11.79 20.61 5.59
CA ALA A 167 12.61 19.40 5.47
C ALA A 167 14.02 19.69 4.92
N LEU A 168 14.15 20.65 4.00
CA LEU A 168 15.45 21.10 3.49
C LEU A 168 16.25 21.83 4.56
N GLU A 169 15.62 22.70 5.36
CA GLU A 169 16.27 23.39 6.49
C GLU A 169 16.79 22.38 7.53
N ASP A 170 16.01 21.37 7.89
CA ASP A 170 16.43 20.29 8.80
C ASP A 170 17.62 19.49 8.25
N MET A 171 17.64 19.25 6.93
CA MET A 171 18.76 18.59 6.26
C MET A 171 20.02 19.44 6.26
N ASP A 172 19.89 20.75 6.01
CA ASP A 172 21.01 21.69 6.05
C ASP A 172 21.57 21.82 7.47
N TYR A 173 20.71 21.90 8.48
CA TYR A 173 21.13 21.90 9.89
C TYR A 173 21.90 20.62 10.25
N LEU A 174 21.39 19.45 9.85
CA LEU A 174 22.08 18.17 10.06
C LEU A 174 23.46 18.19 9.39
N ARG A 175 23.54 18.68 8.15
CA ARG A 175 24.79 18.78 7.39
C ARG A 175 25.79 19.69 8.10
N GLU A 176 25.39 20.87 8.53
CA GLU A 176 26.28 21.81 9.24
C GLU A 176 26.84 21.21 10.52
N ARG A 177 25.99 20.55 11.30
CA ARG A 177 26.40 19.93 12.55
C ARG A 177 27.27 18.69 12.34
N MET A 178 27.02 17.89 11.31
CA MET A 178 27.92 16.80 10.91
C MET A 178 29.29 17.32 10.47
N LEU A 179 29.34 18.45 9.73
CA LEU A 179 30.60 19.09 9.35
C LEU A 179 31.38 19.58 10.58
N GLU A 180 30.71 20.19 11.56
CA GLU A 180 31.32 20.58 12.84
C GLU A 180 31.96 19.39 13.56
N LEU A 181 31.25 18.25 13.64
CA LEU A 181 31.77 17.04 14.26
C LEU A 181 32.98 16.46 13.51
N VAL A 182 32.98 16.53 12.17
CA VAL A 182 34.13 16.15 11.34
C VAL A 182 35.34 17.05 11.60
N TYR A 183 35.14 18.37 11.71
CA TYR A 183 36.23 19.29 12.05
C TYR A 183 36.79 19.00 13.44
N ARG A 184 35.93 18.79 14.45
CA ARG A 184 36.36 18.42 15.81
C ARG A 184 37.15 17.11 15.83
N LEU A 185 36.74 16.12 15.04
CA LEU A 185 37.47 14.86 14.87
C LEU A 185 38.85 15.06 14.25
N ALA A 186 38.99 15.97 13.29
CA ALA A 186 40.25 16.25 12.64
C ALA A 186 41.25 16.99 13.54
N GLU A 187 40.78 17.65 14.59
CA GLU A 187 41.61 18.44 15.53
C GLU A 187 41.98 17.69 16.81
N THR A 188 41.52 16.45 17.02
CA THR A 188 41.76 15.69 18.25
C THR A 188 42.37 14.32 18.01
N ASP A 189 43.45 14.03 18.74
CA ASP A 189 44.07 12.70 18.81
C ASP A 189 43.66 11.94 20.10
N GLU A 190 42.83 12.56 20.95
CA GLU A 190 42.40 11.98 22.22
C GLU A 190 41.28 10.95 22.02
N ILE A 191 41.61 9.67 22.23
CA ILE A 191 40.67 8.54 22.09
C ILE A 191 39.33 8.75 22.84
N PRO A 192 39.28 9.31 24.08
CA PRO A 192 38.02 9.59 24.74
C PRO A 192 37.14 10.61 24.01
N GLU A 193 37.72 11.68 23.47
CA GLU A 193 36.98 12.72 22.73
C GLU A 193 36.51 12.19 21.36
N VAL A 194 37.34 11.40 20.67
CA VAL A 194 36.95 10.70 19.43
C VAL A 194 35.70 9.83 19.67
N ARG A 195 35.67 9.06 20.76
CA ARG A 195 34.51 8.21 21.11
C ARG A 195 33.25 9.03 21.40
N LYS A 196 33.40 10.18 22.06
CA LYS A 196 32.29 11.08 22.37
C LYS A 196 31.69 11.69 21.10
N ILE A 197 32.54 12.14 20.17
CA ILE A 197 32.09 12.69 18.89
C ILE A 197 31.39 11.60 18.05
N ALA A 198 31.95 10.39 17.99
CA ALA A 198 31.33 9.27 17.27
C ALA A 198 29.94 8.92 17.82
N ALA A 199 29.75 8.93 19.14
CA ALA A 199 28.46 8.70 19.77
C ALA A 199 27.44 9.82 19.46
N GLU A 200 27.89 11.08 19.38
CA GLU A 200 27.05 12.20 18.99
C GLU A 200 26.58 12.07 17.52
N MET A 201 27.50 11.71 16.60
CA MET A 201 27.16 11.44 15.20
C MET A 201 26.16 10.29 15.06
N GLU A 202 26.36 9.19 15.78
CA GLU A 202 25.45 8.03 15.73
C GLU A 202 24.06 8.37 16.25
N LYS A 203 23.98 9.13 17.35
CA LYS A 203 22.70 9.61 17.89
C LYS A 203 21.94 10.45 16.88
N MET A 204 22.61 11.41 16.23
CA MET A 204 22.00 12.29 15.24
C MET A 204 21.46 11.54 14.02
N LEU A 205 22.06 10.41 13.64
CA LEU A 205 21.61 9.57 12.53
C LEU A 205 20.44 8.65 12.90
N ARG A 206 20.26 8.31 14.18
CA ARG A 206 19.17 7.44 14.68
C ARG A 206 17.88 8.17 15.03
N GLU A 207 17.95 9.47 15.31
CA GLU A 207 16.79 10.30 15.71
C GLU A 207 16.01 10.90 14.51
N LYS A 208 16.35 10.51 13.27
CA LYS A 208 15.56 10.77 12.05
C LYS A 208 14.68 9.57 11.69
#